data_AF-A0A453IPS9-F1
#
_entry.id   AF-A0A453IPS9-F1
#
_cell.length_a   1.000
_cell.length_b   1.000
_cell.length_c   1.000
_cell.angle_alpha   90.00
_cell.angle_beta   90.00
_cell.angle_gamma   90.00
#
_symmetry.space_group_name_H-M   'P 1'
#
loop_
_entity.id
_entity.type
_entity.pdbx_description
1 polymer ?
#
loop_
_entity_poly.entity_id
_entity_poly.type
_entity_poly.pdbx_seq_one_letter_code
_entity_poly.pdbx_strand_id
1 'polypeptide(L)'
;MDAAGVDRLSDLTDCLLHAILSRLEARQVVQTCVLSSRWRRLWLAAPCLDIDGGEDQEGEDEEERHKKLDDFVDNLLLRRRTCAFSPLHTLRVSVASPRPLWRRLHHDRRSSICAAHTRWVSRGLESSPAVLEVRGIKLPSFSSGTHRLTKLLLQDVILHKDFEKHLFAWLRVLQDLEIRSSDMSNLSRIESNTLKNLTIEAGTILNFEVIAPRLASLHLAVQFRGLRAFSVTVREAPDLVQASVRLLDNPLPAKEYPFVFQQDPIFLVPMLCRFLGSLSNVRSLELSGFRDM
;
A
#
# COMPACT_ATOMS: atom_id res chain seq x y z
N MET A 1 14.31 -47.05 21.26
CA MET A 1 14.69 -45.74 21.82
C MET A 1 14.98 -44.84 20.65
N ASP A 2 14.22 -43.77 20.60
CA ASP A 2 13.81 -43.05 19.42
C ASP A 2 14.96 -42.38 18.67
N ALA A 3 14.90 -42.44 17.34
CA ALA A 3 15.63 -41.53 16.48
C ALA A 3 15.07 -40.13 16.73
N ALA A 4 15.62 -39.43 17.73
CA ALA A 4 15.45 -38.00 17.86
C ALA A 4 15.84 -37.40 16.50
N GLY A 5 14.84 -36.94 15.74
CA GLY A 5 15.04 -36.41 14.39
C GLY A 5 16.13 -35.36 14.45
N VAL A 6 17.17 -35.53 13.62
CA VAL A 6 18.29 -34.57 13.54
C VAL A 6 17.72 -33.17 13.32
N ASP A 7 18.04 -32.21 14.19
CA ASP A 7 17.61 -30.82 14.08
C ASP A 7 18.39 -30.10 12.96
N ARG A 8 17.98 -30.35 11.72
CA ARG A 8 18.60 -29.77 10.51
C ARG A 8 18.33 -28.28 10.36
N LEU A 9 17.38 -27.72 11.11
CA LEU A 9 17.07 -26.28 11.09
C LEU A 9 18.12 -25.49 11.87
N SER A 10 18.67 -26.07 12.94
CA SER A 10 19.76 -25.45 13.71
C SER A 10 21.07 -25.35 12.92
N ASP A 11 21.30 -26.20 11.92
CA ASP A 11 22.48 -26.17 11.04
C ASP A 11 22.43 -25.06 9.97
N LEU A 12 21.26 -24.44 9.75
CA LEU A 12 21.12 -23.36 8.77
C LEU A 12 21.82 -22.09 9.23
N THR A 13 22.37 -21.32 8.29
CA THR A 13 22.95 -20.00 8.54
C THR A 13 21.86 -18.95 8.79
N ASP A 14 22.17 -17.88 9.52
CA ASP A 14 21.19 -16.81 9.81
C ASP A 14 20.58 -16.19 8.55
N CYS A 15 21.35 -16.10 7.45
CA CYS A 15 20.83 -15.58 6.19
C CYS A 15 19.72 -16.46 5.59
N LEU A 16 19.84 -17.79 5.69
CA LEU A 16 18.80 -18.72 5.23
C LEU A 16 17.58 -18.67 6.16
N LEU A 17 17.80 -18.53 7.46
CA LEU A 17 16.71 -18.38 8.43
C LEU A 17 15.93 -17.08 8.20
N HIS A 18 16.62 -15.95 7.93
CA HIS A 18 15.97 -14.70 7.53
C HIS A 18 15.22 -14.81 6.21
N ALA A 19 15.74 -15.57 5.24
CA ALA A 19 15.04 -15.83 3.98
C ALA A 19 13.75 -16.64 4.21
N ILE A 20 13.75 -17.62 5.12
CA ILE A 20 12.54 -18.35 5.52
C ILE A 20 11.55 -17.39 6.20
N LEU A 21 11.99 -16.67 7.24
CA LEU A 21 11.15 -15.72 7.97
C LEU A 21 10.55 -14.63 7.07
N SER A 22 11.25 -14.21 6.02
CA SER A 22 10.77 -13.18 5.08
C SER A 22 9.54 -13.59 4.26
N ARG A 23 9.21 -14.88 4.24
CA ARG A 23 8.07 -15.46 3.50
C ARG A 23 6.90 -15.81 4.41
N LEU A 24 7.05 -15.61 5.72
CA LEU A 24 6.06 -15.98 6.72
C LEU A 24 5.28 -14.75 7.18
N GLU A 25 4.02 -14.97 7.56
CA GLU A 25 3.21 -13.96 8.24
C GLU A 25 3.74 -13.70 9.65
N ALA A 26 3.44 -12.52 10.20
CA ALA A 26 3.94 -12.09 11.51
C ALA A 26 3.62 -13.11 12.62
N ARG A 27 2.43 -13.73 12.59
CA ARG A 27 2.03 -14.77 13.55
C ARG A 27 2.90 -16.01 13.42
N GLN A 28 3.10 -16.49 12.20
CA GLN A 28 3.96 -17.64 11.89
C GLN A 28 5.42 -17.36 12.29
N VAL A 29 5.93 -16.15 12.02
CA VAL A 29 7.27 -15.69 12.43
C VAL A 29 7.44 -15.79 13.94
N VAL A 30 6.47 -15.32 14.73
CA VAL A 30 6.51 -15.43 16.19
C VAL A 30 6.39 -16.90 16.64
N GLN A 31 5.57 -17.72 15.98
CA GLN A 31 5.44 -19.14 16.30
C GLN A 31 6.75 -19.92 16.13
N THR A 32 7.63 -19.51 15.21
CA THR A 32 8.95 -20.15 15.06
C THR A 32 9.82 -20.09 16.33
N CYS A 33 9.50 -19.22 17.30
CA CYS A 33 10.21 -19.14 18.59
C CYS A 33 10.25 -20.45 19.36
N VAL A 34 9.31 -21.36 19.13
CA VAL A 34 9.25 -22.65 19.84
C VAL A 34 10.24 -23.67 19.29
N LEU A 35 10.81 -23.44 18.10
CA LEU A 35 11.72 -24.37 17.43
C LEU A 35 13.06 -24.49 18.17
N SER A 36 13.65 -23.35 18.57
CA SER A 36 14.83 -23.33 19.45
C SER A 36 15.09 -21.94 20.05
N SER A 37 16.02 -21.86 21.01
CA SER A 37 16.45 -20.59 21.62
C SER A 37 17.00 -19.57 20.61
N ARG A 38 17.55 -20.04 19.49
CA ARG A 38 18.06 -19.20 18.39
C ARG A 38 16.91 -18.48 17.66
N TRP A 39 15.84 -19.21 17.32
CA TRP A 39 14.67 -18.64 16.64
C TRP A 39 13.96 -17.56 17.47
N ARG A 40 13.98 -17.69 18.81
CA ARG A 40 13.46 -16.66 19.73
C ARG A 40 14.17 -15.31 19.58
N ARG A 41 15.40 -15.26 19.09
CA ARG A 41 16.12 -14.01 18.80
C ARG A 41 15.97 -13.58 17.35
N LEU A 42 15.87 -14.54 16.42
CA LEU A 42 15.81 -14.27 14.98
C LEU A 42 14.53 -13.56 14.53
N TRP A 43 13.38 -13.89 15.13
CA TRP A 43 12.12 -13.24 14.75
C TRP A 43 12.13 -11.72 15.02
N LEU A 44 12.83 -11.26 16.07
CA LEU A 44 13.00 -9.84 16.37
C LEU A 44 13.79 -9.11 15.27
N ALA A 45 14.73 -9.82 14.65
CA ALA A 45 15.55 -9.33 13.54
C ALA A 45 14.95 -9.71 12.17
N ALA A 46 13.70 -10.17 12.10
CA ALA A 46 13.07 -10.52 10.84
C ALA A 46 13.05 -9.29 9.90
N PRO A 47 13.55 -9.41 8.65
CA PRO A 47 13.66 -8.29 7.73
C PRO A 47 12.31 -7.89 7.14
N CYS A 48 11.34 -8.80 7.10
CA CYS A 48 10.00 -8.55 6.60
C CYS A 48 8.99 -8.83 7.71
N LEU A 49 7.96 -7.99 7.79
CA LEU A 49 6.83 -8.18 8.68
C LEU A 49 5.56 -8.10 7.85
N ASP A 50 4.77 -9.18 7.86
CA ASP A 50 3.51 -9.26 7.15
C ASP A 50 2.37 -9.41 8.15
N ILE A 51 1.64 -8.32 8.38
CA ILE A 51 0.52 -8.26 9.32
C ILE A 51 -0.74 -8.41 8.48
N ASP A 52 -1.30 -9.63 8.46
CA ASP A 52 -2.62 -9.86 7.88
C ASP A 52 -3.67 -10.08 8.97
N GLY A 53 -4.82 -9.42 8.78
CA GLY A 53 -6.00 -9.58 9.63
C GLY A 53 -6.99 -10.65 9.15
N GLY A 54 -6.63 -11.40 8.09
CA GLY A 54 -7.50 -12.33 7.38
C GLY A 54 -7.48 -13.79 7.84
N GLU A 55 -6.95 -14.12 9.02
CA GLU A 55 -7.07 -15.50 9.53
C GLU A 55 -8.56 -15.80 9.81
N ASP A 56 -9.21 -16.46 8.86
CA ASP A 56 -10.59 -16.94 8.93
C ASP A 56 -10.73 -17.96 10.06
N GLN A 57 -11.01 -17.48 11.27
CA GLN A 57 -11.53 -18.31 12.35
C GLN A 57 -13.05 -18.21 12.32
N GLU A 58 -13.67 -19.22 11.69
CA GLU A 58 -15.13 -19.38 11.65
C GLU A 58 -15.68 -19.48 13.09
N GLY A 59 -16.65 -18.61 13.42
CA GLY A 59 -17.40 -18.70 14.68
C GLY A 59 -16.96 -17.77 15.83
N GLU A 60 -15.88 -16.99 15.69
CA GLU A 60 -15.54 -15.95 16.69
C GLU A 60 -16.16 -14.58 16.36
N ASP A 61 -16.57 -13.85 17.40
CA ASP A 61 -17.03 -12.46 17.27
C ASP A 61 -15.95 -11.59 16.59
N GLU A 62 -16.33 -10.80 15.58
CA GLU A 62 -15.38 -9.98 14.80
C GLU A 62 -14.59 -9.02 15.71
N GLU A 63 -15.27 -8.42 16.69
CA GLU A 63 -14.67 -7.45 17.62
C GLU A 63 -13.62 -8.08 18.53
N GLU A 64 -13.85 -9.30 19.03
CA GLU A 64 -12.87 -10.01 19.86
C GLU A 64 -11.65 -10.44 19.04
N ARG A 65 -11.87 -10.93 17.81
CA ARG A 65 -10.79 -11.24 16.86
C ARG A 65 -9.92 -10.02 16.58
N HIS A 66 -10.56 -8.88 16.29
CA HIS A 66 -9.87 -7.62 16.06
C HIS A 66 -9.07 -7.17 17.27
N LYS A 67 -9.60 -7.33 18.48
CA LYS A 67 -8.89 -6.99 19.71
C LYS A 67 -7.66 -7.90 19.94
N LYS A 68 -7.81 -9.22 19.79
CA LYS A 68 -6.68 -10.17 19.87
C LYS A 68 -5.59 -9.82 18.85
N LEU A 69 -6.00 -9.41 17.64
CA LEU A 69 -5.07 -8.96 16.61
C LEU A 69 -4.41 -7.63 16.96
N ASP A 70 -5.14 -6.64 17.46
CA ASP A 70 -4.57 -5.35 17.91
C ASP A 70 -3.54 -5.57 19.02
N ASP A 71 -3.89 -6.35 20.04
CA ASP A 71 -3.00 -6.70 21.15
C ASP A 71 -1.76 -7.44 20.64
N PHE A 72 -1.92 -8.38 19.69
CA PHE A 72 -0.80 -9.09 19.07
C PHE A 72 0.13 -8.13 18.33
N VAL A 73 -0.40 -7.30 17.43
CA VAL A 73 0.39 -6.37 16.61
C VAL A 73 1.09 -5.33 17.48
N ASP A 74 0.41 -4.82 18.50
CA ASP A 74 1.00 -3.86 19.43
C ASP A 74 2.17 -4.49 20.21
N ASN A 75 2.00 -5.70 20.74
CA ASN A 75 3.08 -6.42 21.44
C ASN A 75 4.25 -6.76 20.49
N LEU A 76 3.95 -7.16 19.26
CA LEU A 76 4.92 -7.48 18.22
C LEU A 76 5.78 -6.26 17.89
N LEU A 77 5.15 -5.12 17.57
CA LEU A 77 5.86 -3.89 17.22
C LEU A 77 6.63 -3.31 18.42
N LEU A 78 6.06 -3.35 19.63
CA LEU A 78 6.76 -2.92 20.85
C LEU A 78 8.03 -3.74 21.11
N ARG A 79 7.97 -5.07 20.97
CA ARG A 79 9.13 -5.95 21.16
C ARG A 79 10.16 -5.80 20.07
N ARG A 80 9.75 -5.52 18.84
CA ARG A 80 10.70 -5.31 17.73
C ARG A 80 11.47 -4.01 17.88
N ARG A 81 10.84 -2.95 18.38
CA ARG A 81 11.50 -1.64 18.62
C ARG A 81 12.69 -1.72 19.56
N THR A 82 12.70 -2.65 20.51
CA THR A 82 13.84 -2.84 21.42
C THR A 82 15.01 -3.56 20.76
N CYS A 83 14.82 -4.13 19.56
CA CYS A 83 15.87 -4.78 18.78
C CYS A 83 16.45 -3.81 17.73
N ALA A 84 17.35 -2.92 18.17
CA ALA A 84 17.93 -1.85 17.35
C ALA A 84 18.87 -2.33 16.22
N PHE A 85 19.13 -3.64 16.11
CA PHE A 85 20.22 -4.18 15.29
C PHE A 85 19.81 -4.55 13.85
N SER A 86 18.52 -4.51 13.49
CA SER A 86 18.08 -4.88 12.14
C SER A 86 16.87 -4.06 11.68
N PRO A 87 17.09 -2.99 10.90
CA PRO A 87 16.00 -2.14 10.47
C PRO A 87 15.10 -2.91 9.51
N LEU A 88 13.79 -2.62 9.54
CA LEU A 88 12.83 -3.36 8.72
C LEU A 88 13.14 -3.12 7.24
N HIS A 89 13.11 -4.18 6.43
CA HIS A 89 13.18 -4.06 4.98
C HIS A 89 11.77 -3.82 4.44
N THR A 90 10.84 -4.73 4.71
CA THR A 90 9.46 -4.66 4.22
C THR A 90 8.46 -4.73 5.36
N LEU A 91 7.51 -3.80 5.37
CA LEU A 91 6.32 -3.84 6.21
C LEU A 91 5.09 -4.01 5.31
N ARG A 92 4.33 -5.08 5.50
CA ARG A 92 3.02 -5.24 4.92
C ARG A 92 1.98 -5.20 6.02
N VAL A 93 0.95 -4.40 5.81
CA VAL A 93 -0.20 -4.30 6.71
C VAL A 93 -1.46 -4.43 5.86
N SER A 94 -2.10 -5.58 5.92
CA SER A 94 -3.37 -5.86 5.25
C SER A 94 -4.45 -6.15 6.28
N VAL A 95 -5.63 -5.61 6.01
CA VAL A 95 -6.84 -6.04 6.70
C VAL A 95 -7.78 -6.60 5.65
N ALA A 96 -7.71 -7.91 5.47
CA ALA A 96 -8.62 -8.63 4.59
C ALA A 96 -10.07 -8.39 5.02
N SER A 97 -10.90 -8.00 4.06
CA SER A 97 -12.34 -7.93 4.26
C SER A 97 -13.03 -8.13 2.92
N PRO A 98 -14.14 -8.87 2.89
CA PRO A 98 -14.96 -8.98 1.68
C PRO A 98 -15.68 -7.67 1.33
N ARG A 99 -15.68 -6.67 2.24
CA ARG A 99 -16.30 -5.36 2.01
C ARG A 99 -15.23 -4.29 1.72
N PRO A 100 -15.45 -3.44 0.69
CA PRO A 100 -14.51 -2.35 0.40
C PRO A 100 -14.43 -1.34 1.55
N LEU A 101 -13.28 -0.68 1.71
CA LEU A 101 -13.00 0.23 2.83
C LEU A 101 -14.05 1.31 3.06
N TRP A 102 -14.51 1.96 2.00
CA TRP A 102 -15.48 3.05 2.11
C TRP A 102 -16.78 2.58 2.77
N ARG A 103 -17.25 1.36 2.42
CA ARG A 103 -18.45 0.76 3.03
C ARG A 103 -18.22 0.44 4.50
N ARG A 104 -17.02 -0.04 4.86
CA ARG A 104 -16.63 -0.23 6.25
C ARG A 104 -16.73 1.09 7.00
N LEU A 105 -16.11 2.17 6.53
CA LEU A 105 -16.18 3.47 7.20
C LEU A 105 -17.59 4.05 7.35
N HIS A 106 -18.52 3.77 6.42
CA HIS A 106 -19.91 4.23 6.56
C HIS A 106 -20.66 3.51 7.67
N HIS A 107 -20.41 2.21 7.87
CA HIS A 107 -20.99 1.45 8.99
C HIS A 107 -20.23 1.67 10.30
N ASP A 108 -18.96 2.08 10.24
CA ASP A 108 -18.00 1.94 11.33
C ASP A 108 -17.51 3.28 11.91
N ARG A 109 -18.28 4.37 11.73
CA ARG A 109 -17.95 5.74 12.21
C ARG A 109 -17.65 5.86 13.73
N ARG A 110 -17.89 4.81 14.53
CA ARG A 110 -17.64 4.76 15.98
C ARG A 110 -16.54 3.77 16.41
N SER A 111 -15.91 3.05 15.49
CA SER A 111 -15.13 1.87 15.88
C SER A 111 -13.66 2.14 16.16
N SER A 112 -13.20 1.55 17.26
CA SER A 112 -11.79 1.43 17.68
C SER A 112 -10.91 0.74 16.63
N ILE A 113 -11.50 -0.06 15.74
CA ILE A 113 -10.82 -0.87 14.72
C ILE A 113 -10.07 0.02 13.71
N CYS A 114 -10.72 1.07 13.20
CA CYS A 114 -10.08 2.01 12.29
C CYS A 114 -8.90 2.77 12.95
N ALA A 115 -9.02 3.07 14.25
CA ALA A 115 -7.96 3.71 15.01
C ALA A 115 -6.78 2.76 15.28
N ALA A 116 -7.05 1.48 15.54
CA ALA A 116 -6.05 0.43 15.67
C ALA A 116 -5.21 0.26 14.38
N HIS A 117 -5.86 0.14 13.22
CA HIS A 117 -5.15 -0.02 11.95
C HIS A 117 -4.26 1.18 11.62
N THR A 118 -4.74 2.38 11.91
CA THR A 118 -3.98 3.62 11.77
C THR A 118 -2.72 3.61 12.67
N ARG A 119 -2.86 3.10 13.90
CA ARG A 119 -1.78 2.96 14.89
C ARG A 119 -0.72 1.95 14.44
N TRP A 120 -1.12 0.82 13.84
CA TRP A 120 -0.19 -0.20 13.34
C TRP A 120 0.76 0.36 12.29
N VAL A 121 0.21 1.11 11.32
CA VAL A 121 1.02 1.76 10.28
C VAL A 121 1.95 2.78 10.91
N SER A 122 1.47 3.66 11.79
CA SER A 122 2.31 4.64 12.49
C SER A 122 3.46 3.97 13.26
N ARG A 123 3.18 2.91 14.02
CA ARG A 123 4.20 2.19 14.80
C ARG A 123 5.16 1.39 13.93
N GLY A 124 4.66 0.82 12.85
CA GLY A 124 5.49 0.13 11.87
C GLY A 124 6.46 1.08 11.15
N LEU A 125 6.03 2.31 10.84
CA LEU A 125 6.87 3.35 10.26
C LEU A 125 8.00 3.80 11.20
N GLU A 126 7.79 3.76 12.52
CA GLU A 126 8.85 4.01 13.50
C GLU A 126 9.99 2.98 13.40
N SER A 127 9.74 1.80 12.81
CA SER A 127 10.79 0.83 12.49
C SER A 127 11.57 1.15 11.20
N SER A 128 11.28 2.29 10.56
CA SER A 128 11.93 2.79 9.33
C SER A 128 12.08 1.74 8.21
N PRO A 129 10.95 1.17 7.71
CA PRO A 129 10.98 0.22 6.62
C PRO A 129 11.52 0.84 5.32
N ALA A 130 12.09 0.01 4.46
CA ALA A 130 12.46 0.40 3.10
C ALA A 130 11.26 0.31 2.12
N VAL A 131 10.37 -0.65 2.36
CA VAL A 131 9.14 -0.88 1.60
C VAL A 131 7.95 -0.91 2.55
N LEU A 132 6.90 -0.15 2.25
CA LEU A 132 5.64 -0.17 2.97
C LEU A 132 4.52 -0.58 2.00
N GLU A 133 3.78 -1.61 2.35
CA GLU A 133 2.60 -2.07 1.63
C GLU A 133 1.40 -1.98 2.59
N VAL A 134 0.40 -1.17 2.25
CA VAL A 134 -0.80 -1.00 3.06
C VAL A 134 -2.01 -1.37 2.24
N ARG A 135 -2.84 -2.26 2.76
CA ARG A 135 -4.07 -2.69 2.11
C ARG A 135 -5.28 -2.63 3.03
N GLY A 136 -6.36 -2.00 2.57
CA GLY A 136 -7.64 -2.04 3.27
C GLY A 136 -7.65 -1.24 4.58
N ILE A 137 -6.85 -0.17 4.68
CA ILE A 137 -6.69 0.66 5.89
C ILE A 137 -6.79 2.16 5.55
N LYS A 138 -7.24 2.99 6.50
CA LYS A 138 -7.10 4.46 6.41
C LYS A 138 -5.67 4.86 6.79
N LEU A 139 -4.99 5.59 5.91
CA LEU A 139 -3.60 5.96 6.15
C LEU A 139 -3.50 6.99 7.29
N PRO A 140 -2.60 6.79 8.28
CA PRO A 140 -2.34 7.79 9.33
C PRO A 140 -1.73 9.07 8.78
N SER A 141 -1.74 10.10 9.62
CA SER A 141 -0.81 11.21 9.48
C SER A 141 0.61 10.75 9.83
N PHE A 142 1.60 11.11 9.02
CA PHE A 142 3.00 10.81 9.32
C PHE A 142 3.52 11.85 10.32
N SER A 143 3.75 11.43 11.57
CA SER A 143 4.32 12.28 12.62
C SER A 143 5.86 12.25 12.67
N SER A 144 6.48 11.31 11.95
CA SER A 144 7.94 11.16 11.87
C SER A 144 8.35 10.81 10.44
N GLY A 145 9.47 11.39 9.99
CA GLY A 145 10.02 11.14 8.67
C GLY A 145 10.57 9.72 8.56
N THR A 146 10.23 9.02 7.47
CA THR A 146 10.89 7.74 7.17
C THR A 146 12.08 8.02 6.28
N HIS A 147 13.29 7.81 6.81
CA HIS A 147 14.52 8.12 6.09
C HIS A 147 14.96 7.02 5.12
N ARG A 148 14.30 5.86 5.15
CA ARG A 148 14.63 4.68 4.34
C ARG A 148 13.54 4.26 3.37
N LEU A 149 12.34 4.84 3.45
CA LEU A 149 11.19 4.36 2.69
C LEU A 149 11.32 4.75 1.21
N THR A 150 11.78 3.81 0.39
CA THR A 150 11.97 4.00 -1.04
C THR A 150 10.77 3.58 -1.86
N LYS A 151 9.94 2.67 -1.34
CA LYS A 151 8.76 2.15 -2.04
C LYS A 151 7.52 2.15 -1.16
N LEU A 152 6.43 2.71 -1.68
CA LEU A 152 5.13 2.79 -1.01
C LEU A 152 4.04 2.21 -1.93
N LEU A 153 3.40 1.13 -1.49
CA LEU A 153 2.26 0.52 -2.17
C LEU A 153 1.01 0.68 -1.31
N LEU A 154 -0.01 1.32 -1.87
CA LEU A 154 -1.30 1.57 -1.23
C LEU A 154 -2.39 0.90 -2.06
N GLN A 155 -3.18 0.00 -1.45
CA GLN A 155 -4.26 -0.70 -2.14
C GLN A 155 -5.55 -0.66 -1.33
N ASP A 156 -6.67 -0.21 -1.90
CA ASP A 156 -7.92 -0.01 -1.13
C ASP A 156 -7.62 0.78 0.15
N VAL A 157 -7.03 1.98 0.00
CA VAL A 157 -6.64 2.87 1.11
C VAL A 157 -7.39 4.19 1.00
N ILE A 158 -7.67 4.79 2.15
CA ILE A 158 -8.20 6.16 2.22
C ILE A 158 -7.07 7.07 2.67
N LEU A 159 -6.66 7.98 1.78
CA LEU A 159 -5.55 8.90 2.04
C LEU A 159 -5.95 9.95 3.09
N HIS A 160 -5.00 10.29 3.97
CA HIS A 160 -5.17 11.40 4.90
C HIS A 160 -5.21 12.74 4.14
N LYS A 161 -5.96 13.72 4.63
CA LYS A 161 -6.08 15.06 4.04
C LYS A 161 -4.74 15.81 3.86
N ASP A 162 -3.73 15.45 4.65
CA ASP A 162 -2.39 16.04 4.63
C ASP A 162 -1.37 15.19 3.84
N PHE A 163 -1.82 14.15 3.12
CA PHE A 163 -0.92 13.24 2.41
C PHE A 163 0.00 13.95 1.41
N GLU A 164 -0.47 15.01 0.75
CA GLU A 164 0.34 15.85 -0.14
C GLU A 164 1.55 16.45 0.58
N LYS A 165 1.30 17.04 1.76
CA LYS A 165 2.36 17.60 2.60
C LYS A 165 3.31 16.50 3.06
N HIS A 166 2.80 15.29 3.24
CA HIS A 166 3.63 14.16 3.66
C HIS A 166 4.56 13.66 2.57
N LEU A 167 4.09 13.59 1.32
CA LEU A 167 4.93 13.28 0.16
C LEU A 167 6.11 14.25 0.07
N PHE A 168 5.86 15.54 0.23
CA PHE A 168 6.89 16.57 0.15
C PHE A 168 7.83 16.60 1.37
N ALA A 169 7.27 16.60 2.59
CA ALA A 169 8.03 16.87 3.80
C ALA A 169 8.70 15.63 4.42
N TRP A 170 8.05 14.46 4.35
CA TRP A 170 8.40 13.28 5.15
C TRP A 170 8.90 12.08 4.34
N LEU A 171 8.57 12.01 3.04
CA LEU A 171 8.93 10.90 2.14
C LEU A 171 10.11 11.25 1.23
N ARG A 172 11.20 11.73 1.84
CA ARG A 172 12.34 12.37 1.15
C ARG A 172 13.22 11.46 0.31
N VAL A 173 13.04 10.14 0.39
CA VAL A 173 13.80 9.15 -0.38
C VAL A 173 12.90 8.23 -1.21
N LEU A 174 11.61 8.56 -1.30
CA LEU A 174 10.61 7.75 -1.98
C LEU A 174 10.85 7.80 -3.49
N GLN A 175 11.09 6.64 -4.09
CA GLN A 175 11.35 6.48 -5.51
C GLN A 175 10.16 5.85 -6.23
N ASP A 176 9.44 4.95 -5.56
CA ASP A 176 8.35 4.18 -6.14
C ASP A 176 7.07 4.43 -5.34
N LEU A 177 6.06 5.02 -6.00
CA LEU A 177 4.73 5.21 -5.42
C LEU A 177 3.70 4.48 -6.27
N GLU A 178 2.95 3.61 -5.61
CA GLU A 178 1.91 2.81 -6.23
C GLU A 178 0.61 2.95 -5.44
N ILE A 179 -0.43 3.47 -6.09
CA ILE A 179 -1.73 3.68 -5.48
C ILE A 179 -2.77 2.93 -6.31
N ARG A 180 -3.42 1.92 -5.74
CA ARG A 180 -4.43 1.10 -6.41
C ARG A 180 -5.75 1.12 -5.66
N SER A 181 -6.86 1.22 -6.41
CA SER A 181 -8.24 1.10 -5.90
C SER A 181 -8.50 1.98 -4.66
N SER A 182 -7.82 3.11 -4.54
CA SER A 182 -7.81 3.94 -3.33
C SER A 182 -8.60 5.24 -3.54
N ASP A 183 -9.17 5.78 -2.47
CA ASP A 183 -9.89 7.05 -2.53
C ASP A 183 -8.90 8.22 -2.53
N MET A 184 -8.80 8.89 -3.67
CA MET A 184 -7.94 10.04 -3.91
C MET A 184 -8.71 11.36 -3.99
N SER A 185 -9.96 11.41 -3.52
CA SER A 185 -10.77 12.64 -3.50
C SER A 185 -10.11 13.80 -2.76
N ASN A 186 -9.25 13.52 -1.78
CA ASN A 186 -8.47 14.52 -1.03
C ASN A 186 -7.11 14.85 -1.65
N LEU A 187 -6.78 14.28 -2.81
CA LEU A 187 -5.49 14.44 -3.47
C LEU A 187 -5.65 15.36 -4.69
N SER A 188 -5.17 16.58 -4.56
CA SER A 188 -5.08 17.60 -5.60
C SER A 188 -3.68 17.74 -6.20
N ARG A 189 -2.63 17.36 -5.46
CA ARG A 189 -1.24 17.52 -5.88
C ARG A 189 -0.33 16.39 -5.38
N ILE A 190 0.47 15.84 -6.28
CA ILE A 190 1.57 14.92 -6.00
C ILE A 190 2.87 15.68 -6.27
N GLU A 191 3.50 16.16 -5.20
CA GLU A 191 4.78 16.87 -5.26
C GLU A 191 5.88 16.02 -4.62
N SER A 192 6.90 15.65 -5.40
CA SER A 192 8.06 14.90 -4.89
C SER A 192 9.30 15.13 -5.73
N ASN A 193 10.41 15.47 -5.08
CA ASN A 193 11.70 15.67 -5.72
C ASN A 193 12.52 14.36 -5.92
N THR A 194 12.05 13.24 -5.39
CA THR A 194 12.77 11.95 -5.41
C THR A 194 12.06 10.84 -6.16
N LEU A 195 10.77 11.01 -6.45
CA LEU A 195 9.94 10.02 -7.11
C LEU A 195 10.43 9.76 -8.55
N LYS A 196 10.61 8.48 -8.87
CA LYS A 196 11.03 7.99 -10.19
C LYS A 196 9.91 7.25 -10.90
N ASN A 197 9.14 6.46 -10.17
CA ASN A 197 8.06 5.65 -10.71
C ASN A 197 6.75 5.96 -9.99
N LEU A 198 5.74 6.34 -10.77
CA LEU A 198 4.39 6.59 -10.27
C LEU A 198 3.41 5.66 -10.97
N THR A 199 2.73 4.83 -10.20
CA THR A 199 1.65 3.96 -10.69
C THR A 199 0.36 4.29 -9.96
N ILE A 200 -0.68 4.64 -10.70
CA ILE A 200 -1.98 5.00 -10.15
C ILE A 200 -3.05 4.19 -10.88
N GLU A 201 -3.76 3.36 -10.14
CA GLU A 201 -4.95 2.65 -10.59
C GLU A 201 -6.17 3.20 -9.83
N ALA A 202 -7.00 3.99 -10.49
CA ALA A 202 -8.13 4.66 -9.86
C ALA A 202 -9.47 4.28 -10.48
N GLY A 203 -10.48 4.21 -9.60
CA GLY A 203 -11.82 3.76 -9.95
C GLY A 203 -12.84 4.86 -10.25
N THR A 204 -12.69 6.06 -9.68
CA THR A 204 -13.78 7.05 -9.65
C THR A 204 -13.38 8.48 -9.97
N ILE A 205 -12.35 9.04 -9.35
CA ILE A 205 -11.95 10.45 -9.53
C ILE A 205 -10.43 10.54 -9.66
N LEU A 206 -9.97 11.21 -10.73
CA LEU A 206 -8.56 11.45 -11.02
C LEU A 206 -8.32 12.94 -11.31
N ASN A 207 -8.25 13.77 -10.26
CA ASN A 207 -8.06 15.21 -10.40
C ASN A 207 -6.85 15.66 -9.58
N PHE A 208 -5.64 15.48 -10.12
CA PHE A 208 -4.43 15.94 -9.46
C PHE A 208 -3.36 16.42 -10.43
N GLU A 209 -2.46 17.21 -9.89
CA GLU A 209 -1.28 17.72 -10.57
C GLU A 209 -0.03 16.98 -10.11
N VAL A 210 0.84 16.59 -11.05
CA VAL A 210 2.13 15.95 -10.77
C VAL A 210 3.27 16.94 -10.97
N ILE A 211 4.04 17.15 -9.91
CA ILE A 211 5.25 17.97 -9.86
C ILE A 211 6.35 17.05 -9.33
N ALA A 212 7.05 16.38 -10.24
CA ALA A 212 8.04 15.36 -9.90
C ALA A 212 9.22 15.40 -10.89
N PRO A 213 10.25 16.23 -10.65
CA PRO A 213 11.28 16.51 -11.64
C PRO A 213 12.10 15.29 -12.05
N ARG A 214 12.20 14.27 -11.17
CA ARG A 214 12.96 13.03 -11.40
C ARG A 214 12.09 11.86 -11.86
N LEU A 215 10.83 12.11 -12.19
CA LEU A 215 9.91 11.06 -12.59
C LEU A 215 10.31 10.51 -13.96
N ALA A 216 10.69 9.24 -14.02
CA ALA A 216 11.11 8.54 -15.22
C ALA A 216 9.99 7.71 -15.84
N SER A 217 9.06 7.22 -15.01
CA SER A 217 7.98 6.33 -15.42
C SER A 217 6.63 6.72 -14.79
N LEU A 218 5.59 6.83 -15.61
CA LEU A 218 4.22 7.13 -15.20
C LEU A 218 3.27 6.07 -15.74
N HIS A 219 2.53 5.39 -14.86
CA HIS A 219 1.54 4.38 -15.23
C HIS A 219 0.19 4.78 -14.65
N LEU A 220 -0.79 5.03 -15.53
CA LEU A 220 -2.17 5.34 -15.14
C LEU A 220 -3.09 4.23 -15.61
N ALA A 221 -3.79 3.59 -14.69
CA ALA A 221 -4.87 2.67 -14.98
C ALA A 221 -6.19 3.28 -14.50
N VAL A 222 -7.17 3.36 -15.41
CA VAL A 222 -8.39 4.13 -15.19
C VAL A 222 -9.60 3.24 -15.46
N GLN A 223 -10.48 3.09 -14.48
CA GLN A 223 -11.75 2.37 -14.67
C GLN A 223 -12.73 3.23 -15.45
N PHE A 224 -12.95 2.90 -16.73
CA PHE A 224 -13.71 3.74 -17.65
C PHE A 224 -15.18 3.89 -17.23
N ARG A 225 -15.87 2.78 -16.91
CA ARG A 225 -17.32 2.80 -16.58
C ARG A 225 -17.66 3.47 -15.24
N GLY A 226 -16.67 3.73 -14.39
CA GLY A 226 -16.85 4.30 -13.04
C GLY A 226 -16.34 5.73 -12.87
N LEU A 227 -15.66 6.27 -13.89
CA LEU A 227 -14.96 7.54 -13.80
C LEU A 227 -15.93 8.72 -13.83
N ARG A 228 -15.82 9.60 -12.84
CA ARG A 228 -16.65 10.81 -12.69
C ARG A 228 -15.92 12.08 -13.11
N ALA A 229 -14.60 12.10 -12.99
CA ALA A 229 -13.79 13.25 -13.38
C ALA A 229 -12.34 12.83 -13.66
N PHE A 230 -11.75 13.46 -14.68
CA PHE A 230 -10.36 13.28 -15.06
C PHE A 230 -9.72 14.63 -15.39
N SER A 231 -8.77 15.06 -14.57
CA SER A 231 -7.99 16.28 -14.78
C SER A 231 -6.58 16.08 -14.26
N VAL A 232 -5.90 15.05 -14.79
CA VAL A 232 -4.49 14.80 -14.48
C VAL A 232 -3.62 15.70 -15.34
N THR A 233 -2.69 16.41 -14.73
CA THR A 233 -1.71 17.25 -15.44
C THR A 233 -0.31 17.00 -14.91
N VAL A 234 0.67 16.96 -15.81
CA VAL A 234 2.09 16.84 -15.46
C VAL A 234 2.76 18.18 -15.78
N ARG A 235 3.22 18.91 -14.75
CA ARG A 235 3.90 20.21 -14.97
C ARG A 235 5.41 20.09 -15.06
N GLU A 236 6.02 19.42 -14.08
CA GLU A 236 7.47 19.37 -13.93
C GLU A 236 7.94 17.92 -13.87
N ALA A 237 8.18 17.33 -15.04
CA ALA A 237 8.75 15.99 -15.18
C ALA A 237 9.66 15.91 -16.43
N PRO A 238 10.81 16.61 -16.45
CA PRO A 238 11.73 16.62 -17.58
C PRO A 238 12.30 15.23 -17.88
N ASP A 239 12.49 14.40 -16.86
CA ASP A 239 13.09 13.06 -16.98
C ASP A 239 12.08 11.98 -17.40
N LEU A 240 10.83 12.34 -17.70
CA LEU A 240 9.78 11.37 -17.98
C LEU A 240 9.98 10.72 -19.35
N VAL A 241 10.47 9.48 -19.35
CA VAL A 241 10.76 8.70 -20.58
C VAL A 241 9.61 7.79 -20.95
N GLN A 242 8.97 7.18 -19.95
CA GLN A 242 7.92 6.17 -20.16
C GLN A 242 6.61 6.64 -19.54
N ALA A 243 5.54 6.57 -20.33
CA ALA A 243 4.19 6.71 -19.83
C ALA A 243 3.32 5.56 -20.34
N SER A 244 2.40 5.08 -19.51
CA SER A 244 1.34 4.18 -19.96
C SER A 244 0.00 4.63 -19.42
N VAL A 245 -1.03 4.51 -20.26
CA VAL A 245 -2.42 4.74 -19.90
C VAL A 245 -3.21 3.49 -20.28
N ARG A 246 -3.80 2.86 -19.27
CA ARG A 246 -4.64 1.67 -19.44
C ARG A 246 -6.07 2.01 -19.05
N LEU A 247 -7.01 1.85 -19.98
CA LEU A 247 -8.42 1.86 -19.67
C LEU A 247 -8.84 0.46 -19.24
N LEU A 248 -9.33 0.34 -18.00
CA LEU A 248 -9.84 -0.90 -17.45
C LEU A 248 -11.35 -0.94 -17.71
N ASP A 249 -11.80 -1.95 -18.45
CA ASP A 249 -13.22 -2.28 -18.62
C ASP A 249 -13.64 -3.44 -17.71
N ASN A 250 -13.38 -3.30 -16.40
CA ASN A 250 -13.92 -4.24 -15.44
C ASN A 250 -15.36 -3.83 -15.13
N PRO A 251 -16.36 -4.72 -15.32
CA PRO A 251 -17.71 -4.44 -14.88
C PRO A 251 -17.68 -4.24 -13.36
N LEU A 252 -17.98 -3.02 -12.91
CA LEU A 252 -18.24 -2.77 -11.50
C LEU A 252 -19.38 -3.71 -11.07
N PRO A 253 -19.26 -4.44 -9.96
CA PRO A 253 -20.31 -5.33 -9.52
C PRO A 253 -21.61 -4.52 -9.34
N ALA A 254 -22.59 -4.80 -10.20
CA ALA A 254 -23.83 -4.02 -10.33
C ALA A 254 -24.65 -3.92 -9.02
N LYS A 255 -24.41 -4.85 -8.07
CA LYS A 255 -25.01 -4.83 -6.73
C LYS A 255 -24.38 -3.81 -5.78
N GLU A 256 -23.17 -3.33 -6.06
CA GLU A 256 -22.39 -2.51 -5.12
C GLU A 256 -22.39 -1.01 -5.45
N TYR A 257 -22.71 -0.66 -6.70
CA TYR A 257 -22.75 0.71 -7.21
C TYR A 257 -24.05 0.93 -8.02
N PRO A 258 -25.21 1.16 -7.36
CA PRO A 258 -26.49 1.37 -8.05
C PRO A 258 -26.54 2.67 -8.87
N PHE A 259 -25.52 3.52 -8.75
CA PHE A 259 -25.34 4.75 -9.53
C PHE A 259 -24.15 4.57 -10.49
N VAL A 260 -24.31 3.71 -11.49
CA VAL A 260 -23.42 3.70 -12.65
C VAL A 260 -23.71 4.98 -13.43
N PHE A 261 -22.92 6.02 -13.17
CA PHE A 261 -22.88 7.18 -14.05
C PHE A 261 -22.09 6.77 -15.27
N GLN A 262 -22.81 6.34 -16.30
CA GLN A 262 -22.24 6.11 -17.61
C GLN A 262 -21.86 7.49 -18.16
N GLN A 263 -20.65 7.97 -17.85
CA GLN A 263 -20.13 9.14 -18.56
C GLN A 263 -19.99 8.74 -20.02
N ASP A 264 -20.53 9.56 -20.92
CA ASP A 264 -20.29 9.39 -22.34
C ASP A 264 -18.77 9.45 -22.59
N PRO A 265 -18.18 8.47 -23.29
CA PRO A 265 -16.75 8.45 -23.65
C PRO A 265 -16.27 9.77 -24.26
N ILE A 266 -17.18 10.49 -24.91
CA ILE A 266 -16.98 11.80 -25.54
C ILE A 266 -16.38 12.84 -24.56
N PHE A 267 -16.73 12.81 -23.28
CA PHE A 267 -16.18 13.76 -22.31
C PHE A 267 -14.74 13.44 -21.90
N LEU A 268 -14.33 12.18 -21.99
CA LEU A 268 -13.01 11.73 -21.56
C LEU A 268 -11.92 12.01 -22.59
N VAL A 269 -12.25 11.92 -23.88
CA VAL A 269 -11.30 12.13 -24.97
C VAL A 269 -10.62 13.51 -24.88
N PRO A 270 -11.32 14.65 -24.74
CA PRO A 270 -10.68 15.95 -24.60
C PRO A 270 -9.75 16.05 -23.38
N MET A 271 -10.13 15.42 -22.26
CA MET A 271 -9.35 15.47 -21.03
C MET A 271 -8.09 14.60 -21.11
N LEU A 272 -8.20 13.41 -21.72
CA LEU A 272 -7.06 12.56 -22.06
C LEU A 272 -6.13 13.27 -23.05
N CYS A 273 -6.65 13.94 -24.08
CA CYS A 273 -5.84 14.72 -25.01
C CYS A 273 -5.07 15.85 -24.30
N ARG A 274 -5.68 16.55 -23.33
CA ARG A 274 -4.98 17.55 -22.51
C ARG A 274 -3.87 16.91 -21.67
N PHE A 275 -4.15 15.77 -21.05
CA PHE A 275 -3.16 15.03 -20.28
C PHE A 275 -1.99 14.57 -21.16
N LEU A 276 -2.27 13.93 -22.30
CA LEU A 276 -1.25 13.51 -23.26
C LEU A 276 -0.44 14.70 -23.79
N GLY A 277 -1.09 15.84 -24.02
CA GLY A 277 -0.42 17.10 -24.37
C GLY A 277 0.53 17.63 -23.29
N SER A 278 0.33 17.26 -22.02
CA SER A 278 1.26 17.59 -20.93
C SER A 278 2.50 16.69 -20.89
N LEU A 279 2.50 15.55 -21.59
CA LEU A 279 3.59 14.57 -21.62
C LEU A 279 4.63 14.89 -22.71
N SER A 280 5.25 16.07 -22.66
CA SER A 280 6.09 16.58 -23.74
C SER A 280 7.39 15.81 -24.01
N ASN A 281 7.95 15.12 -23.01
CA ASN A 281 9.26 14.46 -23.09
C ASN A 281 9.22 12.92 -23.20
N VAL A 282 8.02 12.33 -23.26
CA VAL A 282 7.83 10.88 -23.24
C VAL A 282 8.30 10.26 -24.56
N ARG A 283 9.19 9.27 -24.46
CA ARG A 283 9.72 8.51 -25.62
C ARG A 283 8.94 7.23 -25.87
N SER A 284 8.36 6.64 -24.83
CA SER A 284 7.57 5.42 -24.89
C SER A 284 6.22 5.65 -24.26
N LEU A 285 5.18 5.78 -25.09
CA LEU A 285 3.79 5.91 -24.67
C LEU A 285 3.02 4.64 -25.01
N GLU A 286 2.56 3.90 -24.00
CA GLU A 286 1.70 2.72 -24.17
C GLU A 286 0.25 3.08 -23.86
N LEU A 287 -0.64 2.95 -24.84
CA LEU A 287 -2.08 3.13 -24.67
C LEU A 287 -2.77 1.78 -24.86
N SER A 288 -3.54 1.33 -23.86
CA SER A 288 -4.26 0.05 -23.93
C SER A 288 -5.68 0.18 -23.38
N GLY A 289 -6.60 -0.68 -23.83
CA GLY A 289 -8.00 -0.68 -23.38
C GLY A 289 -8.92 0.31 -24.10
N PHE A 290 -8.46 0.94 -25.19
CA PHE A 290 -9.24 1.87 -26.00
C PHE A 290 -10.09 1.19 -27.10
N ARG A 291 -10.19 -0.15 -27.11
CA ARG A 291 -10.83 -0.90 -28.20
C ARG A 291 -12.36 -0.84 -28.18
N ASP A 292 -12.94 -0.51 -27.02
CA ASP A 292 -14.40 -0.50 -26.78
C ASP A 292 -14.93 0.92 -26.47
N MET A 293 -14.18 1.97 -26.86
CA MET A 293 -14.49 3.38 -26.59
C MET A 293 -15.43 3.99 -27.64
#